data_AF-A0A453SUF3-F1
#
_entry.id   AF-A0A453SUF3-F1
#
_cell.length_a   1.000
_cell.length_b   1.000
_cell.length_c   1.000
_cell.angle_alpha   90.00
_cell.angle_beta   90.00
_cell.angle_gamma   90.00
#
_symmetry.space_group_name_H-M   'P 1'
#
loop_
_entity.id
_entity.type
_entity.pdbx_description
1 polymer ?
#
loop_
_entity_poly.entity_id
_entity_poly.type
_entity_poly.pdbx_seq_one_letter_code
_entity_poly.pdbx_strand_id
1 'polypeptide(L)'
;MDFELGWFLDPLMFGRYPASMQKLVGDRLPQFSNQESQLVSGSLDFVGINHYTTLYARNDRMRVRKLVMNDASTDAAVIATAYRHGKKIGETAASNWLHIVPWGMFSLMKHVKEKYGNPPVFITENGMDDANSRFSRLENVLQDDKRIQYHNDYMSNLLDAIRKEGCNILGYFVWSL
;
A
#
# COMPACT_ATOMS: atom_id res chain seq x y z
N MET A 1 -7.14 0.15 2.56
CA MET A 1 -6.67 -0.51 3.80
C MET A 1 -7.21 -1.92 3.98
N ASP A 2 -8.46 -2.13 4.45
CA ASP A 2 -8.92 -3.51 4.75
C ASP A 2 -8.92 -4.44 3.54
N PHE A 3 -9.31 -3.96 2.35
CA PHE A 3 -9.31 -4.76 1.11
C PHE A 3 -7.95 -4.79 0.38
N GLU A 4 -6.89 -4.25 0.99
CA GLU A 4 -5.54 -4.23 0.41
C GLU A 4 -4.55 -4.89 1.38
N LEU A 5 -4.19 -4.19 2.45
CA LEU A 5 -3.29 -4.70 3.50
C LEU A 5 -4.00 -5.65 4.46
N GLY A 6 -5.18 -5.23 4.96
CA GLY A 6 -5.89 -5.95 6.02
C GLY A 6 -6.39 -7.33 5.58
N TRP A 7 -6.67 -7.52 4.29
CA TRP A 7 -7.13 -8.78 3.73
C TRP A 7 -6.15 -9.91 4.08
N PHE A 8 -4.85 -9.63 3.98
CA PHE A 8 -3.82 -10.61 4.28
C PHE A 8 -3.29 -10.47 5.70
N LEU A 9 -3.08 -9.24 6.17
CA LEU A 9 -2.42 -9.01 7.45
C LEU A 9 -3.33 -9.28 8.66
N ASP A 10 -4.65 -9.05 8.56
CA ASP A 10 -5.55 -9.37 9.69
C ASP A 10 -5.62 -10.90 9.95
N PRO A 11 -5.71 -11.78 8.94
CA PRO A 11 -5.57 -13.22 9.16
C PRO A 11 -4.23 -13.62 9.79
N LEU A 12 -3.12 -13.08 9.29
CA LEU A 12 -1.80 -13.44 9.80
C LEU A 12 -1.55 -12.93 11.23
N MET A 13 -2.18 -11.82 11.62
CA MET A 13 -2.02 -11.24 12.96
C MET A 13 -3.07 -11.71 13.96
N PHE A 14 -4.29 -12.01 13.50
CA PHE A 14 -5.46 -12.22 14.36
C PHE A 14 -6.29 -13.47 14.01
N GLY A 15 -5.90 -14.25 13.00
CA GLY A 15 -6.59 -15.47 12.60
C GLY A 15 -7.94 -15.25 11.90
N ARG A 16 -8.26 -14.02 11.46
CA ARG A 16 -9.56 -13.69 10.84
C ARG A 16 -9.45 -12.53 9.85
N TYR A 17 -10.33 -12.51 8.86
CA TYR A 17 -10.45 -11.38 7.93
C TYR A 17 -10.96 -10.11 8.63
N PRO A 18 -10.71 -8.91 8.04
CA PRO A 18 -11.30 -7.67 8.53
C PRO A 18 -12.83 -7.74 8.62
N ALA A 19 -13.43 -7.16 9.66
CA ALA A 19 -14.87 -7.18 9.85
C ALA A 19 -15.65 -6.51 8.69
N SER A 20 -15.06 -5.46 8.09
CA SER A 20 -15.61 -4.79 6.91
C SER A 20 -15.71 -5.74 5.71
N MET A 21 -14.69 -6.57 5.48
CA MET A 21 -14.67 -7.57 4.42
C MET A 21 -15.71 -8.65 4.64
N GLN A 22 -15.77 -9.22 5.85
CA GLN A 22 -16.77 -10.23 6.21
C GLN A 22 -18.18 -9.72 5.92
N LYS A 23 -18.48 -8.47 6.28
CA LYS A 23 -19.79 -7.84 6.04
C LYS A 23 -20.07 -7.56 4.56
N LEU A 24 -19.08 -7.07 3.81
CA LEU A 24 -19.30 -6.54 2.45
C LEU A 24 -19.21 -7.61 1.36
N VAL A 25 -18.39 -8.64 1.58
CA VAL A 25 -18.21 -9.77 0.66
C VAL A 25 -19.24 -10.86 0.94
N GLY A 26 -19.57 -11.12 2.21
CA GLY A 26 -20.52 -12.14 2.63
C GLY A 26 -20.02 -13.54 2.29
N ASP A 27 -20.91 -14.40 1.80
CA ASP A 27 -20.67 -15.84 1.60
C ASP A 27 -19.58 -16.18 0.59
N ARG A 28 -19.16 -15.22 -0.25
CA ARG A 28 -18.00 -15.38 -1.15
C ARG A 28 -16.67 -15.38 -0.39
N LEU A 29 -16.63 -14.88 0.83
CA LEU A 29 -15.44 -14.90 1.68
C LEU A 29 -15.49 -16.18 2.52
N PRO A 30 -14.56 -17.13 2.33
CA PRO A 30 -14.51 -18.32 3.16
C PRO A 30 -14.37 -17.95 4.64
N GLN A 31 -14.89 -18.80 5.52
CA GLN A 31 -14.70 -18.64 6.95
C GLN A 31 -13.58 -19.57 7.40
N PHE A 32 -12.63 -19.03 8.14
CA PHE A 32 -11.63 -19.87 8.81
C PHE A 32 -12.33 -20.76 9.83
N SER A 33 -12.06 -22.06 9.76
CA SER A 33 -12.30 -22.94 10.90
C SER A 33 -11.40 -22.54 12.07
N ASN A 34 -11.73 -23.01 13.28
CA ASN A 34 -10.89 -22.77 14.46
C ASN A 34 -9.45 -23.28 14.27
N GLN A 35 -9.28 -24.42 13.57
CA GLN A 35 -7.97 -24.99 13.29
C GLN A 35 -7.18 -24.11 12.32
N GLU A 36 -7.77 -23.68 11.20
CA GLU A 36 -7.08 -22.82 10.23
C GLU A 36 -6.75 -21.45 10.83
N SER A 37 -7.67 -20.88 11.63
CA SER A 37 -7.46 -19.63 12.36
C SER A 37 -6.24 -19.70 13.29
N GLN A 38 -6.10 -20.80 14.04
CA GLN A 38 -4.94 -21.06 14.89
C GLN A 38 -3.65 -21.29 14.10
N LEU A 39 -3.73 -21.93 12.93
CA LEU A 39 -2.57 -22.18 12.08
C LEU A 39 -2.01 -20.89 11.45
N VAL A 40 -2.89 -19.96 11.05
CA VAL A 40 -2.47 -18.73 10.36
C VAL A 40 -2.14 -17.59 11.32
N SER A 41 -2.81 -17.50 12.47
CA SER A 41 -2.57 -16.42 13.44
C SER A 41 -1.18 -16.53 14.05
N GLY A 42 -0.38 -15.46 13.93
CA GLY A 42 0.99 -15.41 14.43
C GLY A 42 2.00 -16.20 13.59
N SER A 43 1.65 -16.58 12.36
CA SER A 43 2.53 -17.35 11.47
C SER A 43 3.61 -16.53 10.75
N LEU A 44 3.72 -15.23 11.03
CA LEU A 44 4.75 -14.35 10.46
C LEU A 44 5.81 -13.97 11.50
N ASP A 45 7.06 -13.91 11.05
CA ASP A 45 8.17 -13.36 11.83
C ASP A 45 8.37 -11.85 11.57
N PHE A 46 7.98 -11.39 10.38
CA PHE A 46 8.05 -9.99 9.96
C PHE A 46 6.98 -9.69 8.88
N VAL A 47 6.73 -8.41 8.64
CA VAL A 47 5.83 -7.92 7.58
C VAL A 47 6.65 -7.36 6.42
N GLY A 48 6.49 -7.92 5.23
CA GLY A 48 6.99 -7.35 3.99
C GLY A 48 5.97 -6.39 3.37
N ILE A 49 6.38 -5.18 3.00
CA ILE A 49 5.51 -4.18 2.39
C ILE A 49 6.13 -3.66 1.09
N ASN A 50 5.41 -3.86 -0.01
CA ASN A 50 5.63 -3.13 -1.25
C ASN A 50 4.80 -1.84 -1.21
N HIS A 51 5.45 -0.68 -1.24
CA HIS A 51 4.77 0.61 -1.19
C HIS A 51 5.31 1.54 -2.26
N TYR A 52 4.42 2.10 -3.07
CA TYR A 52 4.79 2.93 -4.23
C TYR A 52 4.07 4.29 -4.27
N THR A 53 2.85 4.33 -3.75
CA THR A 53 1.93 5.46 -3.90
C THR A 53 0.89 5.45 -2.78
N THR A 54 0.12 6.53 -2.69
CA THR A 54 -1.06 6.65 -1.84
C THR A 54 -2.16 7.36 -2.62
N LEU A 55 -3.41 7.01 -2.37
CA LEU A 55 -4.59 7.57 -3.02
C LEU A 55 -5.57 8.14 -2.00
N TYR A 56 -6.41 9.07 -2.44
CA TYR A 56 -7.61 9.41 -1.69
C TYR A 56 -8.65 8.30 -1.82
N ALA A 57 -9.44 8.11 -0.77
CA ALA A 57 -10.58 7.20 -0.77
C ALA A 57 -11.87 7.99 -0.52
N ARG A 58 -12.94 7.63 -1.24
CA ARG A 58 -14.30 8.09 -0.94
C ARG A 58 -15.28 6.93 -1.00
N ASN A 59 -16.37 7.04 -0.25
CA ASN A 59 -17.43 6.03 -0.23
C ASN A 59 -18.09 5.91 -1.62
N ASP A 60 -18.21 4.68 -2.13
CA ASP A 60 -19.02 4.33 -3.30
C ASP A 60 -20.46 4.03 -2.90
N ARG A 61 -21.23 5.09 -2.61
CA ARG A 61 -22.62 4.97 -2.13
C ARG A 61 -23.54 4.26 -3.13
N MET A 62 -23.29 4.43 -4.43
CA MET A 62 -24.19 3.94 -5.47
C MET A 62 -23.91 2.48 -5.84
N ARG A 63 -22.69 1.99 -5.58
CA ARG A 63 -22.25 0.61 -5.86
C ARG A 63 -22.54 0.12 -7.29
N VAL A 64 -22.65 1.02 -8.25
CA VAL A 64 -22.96 0.67 -9.66
C VAL A 64 -21.92 -0.26 -10.24
N ARG A 65 -20.63 -0.05 -9.90
CA ARG A 65 -19.54 -0.92 -10.36
C ARG A 65 -19.70 -2.36 -9.89
N LYS A 66 -20.21 -2.57 -8.67
CA LYS A 66 -20.46 -3.90 -8.12
C LYS A 66 -21.52 -4.67 -8.91
N LEU A 67 -22.53 -3.98 -9.45
CA LEU A 67 -23.55 -4.59 -10.30
C LEU A 67 -22.97 -5.11 -11.63
N VAL A 68 -21.87 -4.54 -12.10
CA VAL A 68 -21.26 -4.88 -13.41
C VAL A 68 -20.12 -5.89 -13.28
N MET A 69 -19.20 -5.69 -12.32
CA MET A 69 -17.96 -6.50 -12.25
C MET A 69 -17.99 -7.57 -11.15
N ASN A 70 -18.75 -7.34 -10.07
CA ASN A 70 -18.89 -8.24 -8.91
C ASN A 70 -17.57 -8.87 -8.41
N ASP A 71 -16.52 -8.05 -8.25
CA ASP A 71 -15.19 -8.46 -7.83
C ASP A 71 -14.75 -7.83 -6.49
N ALA A 72 -13.59 -8.24 -5.98
CA ALA A 72 -13.03 -7.78 -4.70
C ALA A 72 -12.83 -6.24 -4.65
N SER A 73 -12.51 -5.60 -5.76
CA SER A 73 -12.34 -4.14 -5.82
C SER A 73 -13.67 -3.42 -5.60
N THR A 74 -14.76 -3.97 -6.15
CA THR A 74 -16.11 -3.42 -6.00
C THR A 74 -16.78 -3.77 -4.67
N ASP A 75 -16.29 -4.82 -4.00
CA ASP A 75 -16.75 -5.20 -2.67
C ASP A 75 -16.37 -4.19 -1.59
N ALA A 76 -15.21 -3.56 -1.73
CA ALA A 76 -14.70 -2.56 -0.78
C ALA A 76 -15.65 -1.37 -0.55
N ALA A 77 -16.59 -1.12 -1.48
CA ALA A 77 -17.49 0.04 -1.47
C ALA A 77 -16.72 1.38 -1.38
N VAL A 78 -15.55 1.43 -2.01
CA VAL A 78 -14.64 2.56 -2.02
C VAL A 78 -14.28 2.91 -3.46
N ILE A 79 -14.22 4.20 -3.75
CA ILE A 79 -13.59 4.73 -4.95
C ILE A 79 -12.27 5.35 -4.54
N ALA A 80 -11.18 4.72 -4.96
CA ALA A 80 -9.83 5.26 -4.87
C ALA A 80 -9.60 6.26 -6.01
N THR A 81 -8.96 7.39 -5.72
CA THR A 81 -8.68 8.44 -6.70
C THR A 81 -7.44 9.24 -6.33
N ALA A 82 -6.69 9.67 -7.34
CA ALA A 82 -5.58 10.60 -7.17
C ALA A 82 -6.04 12.04 -6.96
N TYR A 83 -7.34 12.34 -7.09
CA TYR A 83 -7.86 13.71 -7.11
C TYR A 83 -8.84 14.00 -5.98
N ARG A 84 -8.67 15.15 -5.33
CA ARG A 84 -9.63 15.73 -4.39
C ARG A 84 -9.89 17.18 -4.73
N HIS A 85 -11.14 17.53 -5.02
CA HIS A 85 -11.55 18.87 -5.47
C HIS A 85 -10.73 19.39 -6.66
N GLY A 86 -10.49 18.52 -7.66
CA GLY A 86 -9.70 18.85 -8.85
C GLY A 86 -8.19 18.90 -8.65
N LYS A 87 -7.69 18.82 -7.41
CA LYS A 87 -6.25 18.79 -7.11
C LYS A 87 -5.74 17.35 -7.04
N LYS A 88 -4.64 17.08 -7.74
CA LYS A 88 -3.95 15.78 -7.68
C LYS A 88 -3.19 15.65 -6.35
N ILE A 89 -3.13 14.44 -5.79
CA ILE A 89 -2.49 14.12 -4.51
C ILE A 89 -0.97 14.29 -4.53
N GLY A 90 -0.36 14.11 -5.70
CA GLY A 90 1.06 14.23 -5.94
C GLY A 90 1.35 14.18 -7.44
N GLU A 91 2.59 14.45 -7.82
CA GLU A 91 3.02 14.32 -9.21
C GLU A 91 2.86 12.87 -9.68
N THR A 92 2.59 12.65 -10.97
CA THR A 92 2.52 11.29 -11.54
C THR A 92 3.86 10.95 -12.17
N ALA A 93 4.32 9.71 -11.97
CA ALA A 93 5.46 9.18 -12.67
C ALA A 93 5.07 8.77 -14.12
N ALA A 94 5.86 7.93 -14.78
CA ALA A 94 5.51 7.47 -16.11
C ALA A 94 4.29 6.54 -16.10
N SER A 95 4.18 5.70 -15.07
CA SER A 95 3.01 4.87 -14.82
C SER A 95 1.85 5.69 -14.29
N ASN A 96 0.70 5.59 -14.96
CA ASN A 96 -0.51 6.35 -14.62
C ASN A 96 -1.06 6.10 -13.20
N TRP A 97 -0.76 4.94 -12.60
CA TRP A 97 -1.16 4.55 -11.25
C TRP A 97 -0.18 5.04 -10.17
N LEU A 98 1.04 5.41 -10.56
CA LEU A 98 2.11 5.77 -9.63
C LEU A 98 2.12 7.29 -9.40
N HIS A 99 1.74 7.70 -8.20
CA HIS A 99 1.82 9.08 -7.75
C HIS A 99 2.88 9.21 -6.65
N ILE A 100 3.65 10.29 -6.71
CA ILE A 100 4.75 10.55 -5.76
C ILE A 100 4.13 11.14 -4.49
N VAL A 101 3.95 10.29 -3.47
CA VAL A 101 3.25 10.63 -2.22
C VAL A 101 4.06 10.11 -1.02
N PRO A 102 5.26 10.67 -0.76
CA PRO A 102 6.21 10.13 0.22
C PRO A 102 5.69 10.13 1.66
N TRP A 103 4.84 11.09 2.04
CA TRP A 103 4.18 11.11 3.35
C TRP A 103 3.21 9.92 3.57
N GLY A 104 2.80 9.25 2.48
CA GLY A 104 2.05 8.01 2.52
C GLY A 104 2.81 6.88 3.19
N MET A 105 4.14 6.81 2.98
CA MET A 105 5.00 5.81 3.61
C MET A 105 5.01 5.98 5.14
N PHE A 106 5.22 7.21 5.62
CA PHE A 106 5.16 7.51 7.06
C PHE A 106 3.81 7.10 7.66
N SER A 107 2.73 7.51 7.00
CA SER A 107 1.35 7.24 7.46
C SER A 107 1.05 5.74 7.50
N LEU A 108 1.51 4.98 6.51
CA LEU A 108 1.34 3.53 6.44
C LEU A 108 2.12 2.83 7.56
N MET A 109 3.38 3.20 7.80
CA MET A 109 4.18 2.59 8.87
C MET A 109 3.57 2.86 10.25
N LYS A 110 3.10 4.08 10.48
CA LYS A 110 2.38 4.43 11.70
C LYS A 110 1.10 3.59 11.86
N HIS A 111 0.32 3.45 10.79
CA HIS A 111 -0.87 2.60 10.80
C HIS A 111 -0.54 1.13 11.12
N VAL A 112 0.52 0.58 10.51
CA VAL A 112 0.97 -0.79 10.76
C VAL A 112 1.37 -0.96 12.22
N LYS A 113 2.15 -0.03 12.76
CA LYS A 113 2.52 0.00 14.18
C LYS A 113 1.30 -0.03 15.09
N GLU A 114 0.37 0.90 14.88
CA GLU A 114 -0.80 1.10 15.75
C GLU A 114 -1.79 -0.06 15.66
N LYS A 115 -2.06 -0.57 14.46
CA LYS A 115 -3.05 -1.64 14.25
C LYS A 115 -2.52 -3.02 14.63
N TYR A 116 -1.24 -3.30 14.35
CA TYR A 116 -0.67 -4.65 14.41
C TYR A 116 0.38 -4.84 15.51
N GLY A 117 0.54 -3.87 16.41
CA GLY A 117 1.44 -4.02 17.57
C GLY A 117 2.92 -3.87 17.25
N ASN A 118 3.26 -3.03 16.27
CA ASN A 118 4.64 -2.72 15.87
C ASN A 118 5.52 -3.93 15.49
N PRO A 119 5.05 -4.82 14.59
CA PRO A 119 5.85 -5.96 14.16
C PRO A 119 7.12 -5.50 13.44
N PRO A 120 8.15 -6.35 13.31
CA PRO A 120 9.26 -6.08 12.40
C PRO A 120 8.76 -5.88 10.96
N VAL A 121 9.19 -4.81 10.30
CA VAL A 121 8.78 -4.47 8.92
C VAL A 121 9.99 -4.35 8.01
N PHE A 122 9.88 -4.93 6.81
CA PHE A 122 10.77 -4.64 5.69
C PHE A 122 9.97 -3.95 4.57
N ILE A 123 10.47 -2.83 4.08
CA ILE A 123 9.98 -2.28 2.80
C ILE A 123 10.63 -3.11 1.70
N THR A 124 9.89 -4.10 1.19
CA THR A 124 10.39 -5.09 0.23
C THR A 124 10.46 -4.54 -1.20
N GLU A 125 9.66 -3.51 -1.51
CA GLU A 125 9.79 -2.75 -2.74
C GLU A 125 9.36 -1.29 -2.56
N ASN A 126 10.14 -0.36 -3.11
CA ASN A 126 9.77 1.03 -3.36
C ASN A 126 10.56 1.56 -4.55
N GLY A 127 9.91 2.29 -5.46
CA GLY A 127 10.56 2.76 -6.67
C GLY A 127 9.67 3.60 -7.55
N MET A 128 10.24 4.11 -8.63
CA MET A 128 9.56 5.03 -9.54
C MET A 128 10.11 4.88 -10.96
N ASP A 129 9.19 4.82 -11.91
CA ASP A 129 9.50 4.71 -13.33
C ASP A 129 9.58 6.08 -14.01
N ASP A 130 10.57 6.23 -14.88
CA ASP A 130 10.72 7.40 -15.73
C ASP A 130 10.18 7.17 -17.12
N ALA A 131 9.69 8.25 -17.74
CA ALA A 131 9.25 8.21 -19.12
C ALA A 131 10.49 8.01 -19.99
N ASN A 132 10.49 6.95 -20.79
CA ASN A 132 11.60 6.65 -21.67
C ASN A 132 11.16 6.62 -23.15
N SER A 133 12.13 6.82 -24.02
CA SER A 133 11.98 6.69 -25.47
C SER A 133 13.19 5.96 -26.02
N ARG A 134 12.97 5.12 -27.04
CA ARG A 134 14.07 4.40 -27.72
C ARG A 134 15.09 5.35 -28.37
N PHE A 135 14.74 6.63 -28.53
CA PHE A 135 15.57 7.66 -29.13
C PHE A 135 16.23 8.58 -28.09
N SER A 136 16.04 8.34 -26.79
CA SER A 136 16.68 9.12 -25.73
C SER A 136 18.20 8.87 -25.74
N ARG A 137 18.98 9.95 -25.61
CA ARG A 137 20.45 9.85 -25.44
C ARG A 137 20.76 9.27 -24.06
N LEU A 138 21.78 8.42 -23.98
CA LEU A 138 22.20 7.78 -22.72
C LEU A 138 22.47 8.79 -21.61
N GLU A 139 23.19 9.88 -21.93
CA GLU A 139 23.48 10.96 -20.99
C GLU A 139 22.22 11.54 -20.33
N ASN A 140 21.12 11.69 -21.08
CA ASN A 140 19.86 12.19 -20.55
C ASN A 140 19.13 11.16 -19.69
N VAL A 141 19.26 9.87 -20.02
CA VAL A 141 18.60 8.78 -19.26
C VAL A 141 19.31 8.51 -17.94
N LEU A 142 20.64 8.73 -17.89
CA LEU A 142 21.42 8.62 -16.67
C LEU A 142 21.23 9.79 -15.71
N GLN A 143 20.64 10.90 -16.17
CA GLN A 143 20.28 12.04 -15.32
C GLN A 143 18.84 11.88 -14.82
N ASP A 144 18.65 11.02 -13.83
CA ASP A 144 17.35 10.68 -13.24
C ASP A 144 17.07 11.40 -11.92
N ASP A 145 17.31 12.72 -11.88
CA ASP A 145 17.15 13.60 -10.70
C ASP A 145 15.79 13.41 -10.00
N LYS A 146 14.73 13.13 -10.77
CA LYS A 146 13.38 12.87 -10.24
C LYS A 146 13.30 11.56 -9.45
N ARG A 147 13.95 10.48 -9.93
CA ARG A 147 14.03 9.20 -9.21
C ARG A 147 14.92 9.32 -7.98
N ILE A 148 16.03 10.07 -8.08
CA ILE A 148 16.87 10.41 -6.92
C ILE A 148 16.04 11.12 -5.84
N GLN A 149 15.28 12.15 -6.23
CA GLN A 149 14.40 12.88 -5.33
C GLN A 149 13.30 11.98 -4.73
N TYR A 150 12.69 11.11 -5.53
CA TYR A 150 11.71 10.13 -5.06
C TYR A 150 12.25 9.29 -3.90
N HIS A 151 13.42 8.67 -4.08
CA HIS A 151 14.02 7.84 -3.03
C HIS A 151 14.40 8.66 -1.80
N ASN A 152 14.98 9.85 -1.99
CA ASN A 152 15.29 10.75 -0.88
C ASN A 152 14.05 11.09 -0.03
N ASP A 153 12.94 11.44 -0.68
CA ASP A 153 11.71 11.83 0.01
C ASP A 153 11.04 10.65 0.74
N TYR A 154 10.95 9.48 0.09
CA TYR A 154 10.37 8.28 0.70
C TYR A 154 11.23 7.76 1.87
N MET A 155 12.55 7.71 1.71
CA MET A 155 13.47 7.32 2.78
C MET A 155 13.46 8.33 3.94
N SER A 156 13.32 9.62 3.67
CA SER A 156 13.19 10.65 4.71
C SER A 156 11.91 10.45 5.53
N ASN A 157 10.79 10.13 4.88
CA ASN A 157 9.53 9.84 5.58
C ASN A 157 9.60 8.51 6.35
N LEU A 158 10.30 7.50 5.81
CA LEU A 158 10.55 6.26 6.53
C LEU A 158 11.43 6.47 7.77
N LEU A 159 12.47 7.30 7.65
CA LEU A 159 13.32 7.69 8.76
C LEU A 159 12.53 8.42 9.85
N ASP A 160 11.60 9.31 9.46
CA ASP A 160 10.70 9.97 10.40
C ASP A 160 9.79 8.97 11.12
N ALA A 161 9.28 7.95 10.42
CA ALA A 161 8.47 6.90 11.06
C ALA A 161 9.29 6.10 12.09
N ILE A 162 10.58 5.87 11.82
CA ILE A 162 11.50 5.22 12.76
C ILE A 162 11.79 6.14 13.95
N ARG A 163 12.23 7.38 13.70
CA ARG A 163 12.81 8.27 14.73
C ARG A 163 11.76 8.98 15.56
N LYS A 164 10.66 9.40 14.96
CA LYS A 164 9.61 10.19 15.63
C LYS A 164 8.50 9.29 16.17
N GLU A 165 8.16 8.24 15.44
CA GLU A 165 7.05 7.35 15.80
C GLU A 165 7.53 5.99 16.32
N GLY A 166 8.82 5.65 16.31
CA GLY A 166 9.32 4.38 16.83
C GLY A 166 8.80 3.15 16.07
N CYS A 167 8.51 3.29 14.77
CA CYS A 167 8.10 2.17 13.93
C CYS A 167 9.27 1.19 13.74
N ASN A 168 9.00 -0.11 13.90
CA ASN A 168 10.02 -1.17 13.85
C ASN A 168 10.36 -1.57 12.41
N ILE A 169 11.07 -0.71 11.70
CA ILE A 169 11.48 -0.95 10.31
C ILE A 169 12.93 -1.44 10.28
N LEU A 170 13.16 -2.58 9.63
CA LEU A 170 14.44 -3.30 9.62
C LEU A 170 15.18 -3.22 8.28
N GLY A 171 14.51 -2.85 7.20
CA GLY A 171 15.16 -2.71 5.90
C GLY A 171 14.29 -2.06 4.84
N TYR A 172 14.96 -1.63 3.77
CA TYR A 172 14.37 -0.96 2.63
C TYR A 172 15.07 -1.42 1.35
N PHE A 173 14.29 -1.93 0.40
CA PHE A 173 14.75 -2.48 -0.85
C PHE A 173 14.14 -1.68 -2.01
N VAL A 174 15.03 -1.15 -2.86
CA VAL A 174 14.65 -0.38 -4.05
C VAL A 174 14.17 -1.33 -5.14
N TRP A 175 13.05 -0.98 -5.76
CA TRP A 175 12.60 -1.60 -7.00
C TRP A 175 12.87 -0.63 -8.18
N SER A 176 13.85 -0.86 -9.04
CA SER A 176 14.77 -2.00 -9.10
C SER A 176 16.21 -1.54 -9.30
N LEU A 177 17.16 -2.48 -9.15
CA LEU A 177 18.57 -2.30 -9.52
C LEU A 177 18.73 -2.03 -11.03
#